data_AF-A0AA46QRI0-F1
#
_entry.id   AF-A0AA46QRI0-F1
#
_cell.length_a   1.000
_cell.length_b   1.000
_cell.length_c   1.000
_cell.angle_alpha   90.00
_cell.angle_beta   90.00
_cell.angle_gamma   90.00
#
_symmetry.space_group_name_H-M   'P 1'
#
loop_
_entity.id
_entity.type
_entity.pdbx_description
1 polymer ?
#
loop_
_entity_poly.entity_id
_entity_poly.type
_entity_poly.pdbx_seq_one_letter_code
_entity_poly.pdbx_strand_id
1 'polypeptide(L)'
;MHRGILPRCNFMKKHLLTSLLLSSLSLIGCSSVETPNLEQFTHFSGGKTVGDTSSLYWMTERLTRVSTAADYVTMGDHGWYKSDYRWDEGELRELIRKGEQIDAKQRLVPFQIHIRFNKDGEAIYQQYRVNRKVLPLQREQLDRYKAEANDVVVAIKEQSRNGQNLVQGYWNGQAFETCKGKEFSTLEFNQTLPKFVIDRLSSVDSYIAFVGKESRNEVVVDSLLMLNDDDFDCVSRPKFISE
;
A
#
# COMPACT_ATOMS: atom_id res chain seq x y z
N MET A 1 16.84 37.61 -81.92
CA MET A 1 18.29 37.70 -82.20
C MET A 1 18.73 39.11 -81.85
N HIS A 2 19.83 39.30 -81.09
CA HIS A 2 20.30 40.60 -80.53
C HIS A 2 19.33 41.20 -79.46
N ARG A 3 19.79 41.78 -78.33
CA ARG A 3 20.62 42.99 -78.05
C ARG A 3 19.95 44.28 -78.58
N GLY A 4 19.68 45.33 -77.78
CA GLY A 4 19.84 45.52 -76.32
C GLY A 4 19.80 47.01 -75.91
N ILE A 5 20.32 47.35 -74.71
CA ILE A 5 20.69 48.71 -74.22
C ILE A 5 19.57 49.55 -73.55
N LEU A 6 20.00 50.51 -72.71
CA LEU A 6 19.37 51.25 -71.59
C LEU A 6 19.68 52.78 -71.74
N PRO A 7 19.39 53.70 -70.78
CA PRO A 7 18.18 54.00 -69.98
C PRO A 7 17.90 55.55 -69.90
N ARG A 8 17.38 56.03 -68.74
CA ARG A 8 17.07 57.43 -68.29
C ARG A 8 15.74 57.99 -68.83
N CYS A 9 14.96 58.78 -68.07
CA CYS A 9 15.14 59.46 -66.76
C CYS A 9 13.77 59.46 -65.99
N ASN A 10 13.57 59.92 -64.74
CA ASN A 10 14.43 60.64 -63.78
C ASN A 10 13.97 60.45 -62.30
N PHE A 11 14.87 60.82 -61.38
CA PHE A 11 14.67 61.29 -59.98
C PHE A 11 13.84 60.56 -58.91
N MET A 12 14.46 60.47 -57.72
CA MET A 12 13.90 60.11 -56.40
C MET A 12 13.15 61.33 -55.78
N LYS A 13 12.45 61.28 -54.63
CA LYS A 13 12.77 60.60 -53.35
C LYS A 13 11.54 60.50 -52.42
N LYS A 14 11.48 59.47 -51.57
CA LYS A 14 10.43 59.22 -50.56
C LYS A 14 10.91 59.56 -49.14
N HIS A 15 9.99 59.96 -48.24
CA HIS A 15 10.01 59.72 -46.77
C HIS A 15 8.55 59.82 -46.25
N LEU A 16 8.02 58.80 -45.55
CA LEU A 16 7.79 58.68 -44.08
C LEU A 16 6.65 59.57 -43.52
N LEU A 17 5.75 59.11 -42.63
CA LEU A 17 5.53 57.78 -42.02
C LEU A 17 4.24 57.11 -42.60
N THR A 18 3.21 56.53 -41.95
CA THR A 18 2.81 56.25 -40.53
C THR A 18 1.72 55.15 -40.47
N SER A 19 1.46 54.57 -39.29
CA SER A 19 0.37 53.61 -38.92
C SER A 19 0.49 52.18 -39.52
N LEU A 20 0.87 51.13 -38.78
CA LEU A 20 0.26 50.40 -37.64
C LEU A 20 -0.79 49.33 -38.02
N LEU A 21 -0.90 48.32 -37.14
CA LEU A 21 -1.83 47.16 -37.11
C LEU A 21 -1.53 45.99 -38.08
N LEU A 22 -0.64 45.07 -37.66
CA LEU A 22 -0.70 43.63 -38.00
C LEU A 22 0.29 42.80 -37.14
N SER A 23 0.04 42.74 -35.83
CA SER A 23 0.79 41.89 -34.89
C SER A 23 0.17 40.48 -34.82
N SER A 24 0.61 39.59 -35.72
CA SER A 24 0.13 38.21 -35.79
C SER A 24 0.70 37.32 -34.67
N LEU A 25 -0.07 36.29 -34.31
CA LEU A 25 0.15 35.46 -33.12
C LEU A 25 1.47 34.68 -33.18
N SER A 26 2.29 34.83 -32.15
CA SER A 26 3.44 33.96 -31.84
C SER A 26 3.23 33.29 -30.49
N LEU A 27 2.25 32.39 -30.41
CA LEU A 27 2.04 31.56 -29.22
C LEU A 27 3.13 30.48 -29.16
N ILE A 28 4.24 30.81 -28.51
CA ILE A 28 5.30 29.86 -28.18
C ILE A 28 4.71 28.85 -27.18
N GLY A 29 4.48 27.63 -27.64
CA GLY A 29 3.99 26.55 -26.79
C GLY A 29 5.07 26.14 -25.79
N CYS A 30 4.99 26.64 -24.56
CA CYS A 30 5.73 26.08 -23.44
C CYS A 30 5.21 24.66 -23.17
N SER A 31 5.91 23.64 -23.69
CA SER A 31 5.73 22.29 -23.19
C SER A 31 6.18 22.29 -21.72
N SER A 32 5.22 22.23 -20.81
CA SER A 32 5.50 21.94 -19.41
C SER A 32 6.10 20.53 -19.35
N VAL A 33 7.43 20.47 -19.28
CA VAL A 33 8.11 19.26 -18.84
C VAL A 33 7.64 19.02 -17.42
N GLU A 34 6.78 18.02 -17.24
CA GLU A 34 6.35 17.59 -15.92
C GLU A 34 7.61 17.23 -15.13
N THR A 35 7.92 18.04 -14.12
CA THR A 35 9.03 17.76 -13.21
C THR A 35 8.68 16.45 -12.51
N PRO A 36 9.49 15.38 -12.65
CA PRO A 36 9.17 14.11 -12.03
C PRO A 36 8.94 14.31 -10.53
N ASN A 37 7.82 13.80 -10.01
CA ASN A 37 7.51 13.94 -8.59
C ASN A 37 8.65 13.33 -7.77
N LEU A 38 9.41 14.18 -7.08
CA LEU A 38 10.63 13.80 -6.35
C LEU A 38 10.34 12.81 -5.22
N GLU A 39 9.08 12.72 -4.79
CA GLU A 39 8.59 11.75 -3.83
C GLU A 39 7.51 10.86 -4.48
N GLN A 40 7.89 10.12 -5.53
CA GLN A 40 7.04 9.04 -6.04
C GLN A 40 6.93 7.93 -4.99
N PHE A 41 5.79 7.92 -4.30
CA PHE A 41 5.36 6.83 -3.43
C PHE A 41 4.56 5.78 -4.22
N THR A 42 4.71 4.51 -3.86
CA THR A 42 3.91 3.41 -4.42
C THR A 42 3.41 2.53 -3.28
N HIS A 43 2.10 2.32 -3.21
CA HIS A 43 1.46 1.54 -2.16
C HIS A 43 1.13 0.14 -2.65
N PHE A 44 1.40 -0.84 -1.80
CA PHE A 44 1.13 -2.26 -2.03
C PHE A 44 0.45 -2.87 -0.81
N SER A 45 -0.21 -4.00 -0.97
CA SER A 45 -0.89 -4.71 0.12
C SER A 45 -1.00 -6.20 -0.20
N GLY A 46 -1.20 -7.02 0.83
CA GLY A 46 -1.24 -8.47 0.71
C GLY A 46 -1.64 -9.14 2.02
N GLY A 47 -1.33 -10.42 2.17
CA GLY A 47 -1.63 -11.17 3.39
C GLY A 47 -1.22 -12.64 3.31
N LYS A 48 -1.33 -13.38 4.42
CA LYS A 48 -1.19 -14.85 4.42
C LYS A 48 -1.95 -15.48 5.60
N THR A 49 -2.34 -16.74 5.43
CA THR A 49 -2.91 -17.58 6.48
C THR A 49 -1.97 -18.75 6.75
N VAL A 50 -1.63 -19.01 8.01
CA VAL A 50 -0.75 -20.12 8.43
C VAL A 50 -1.33 -20.73 9.71
N GLY A 51 -1.92 -21.92 9.62
CA GLY A 51 -2.61 -22.54 10.76
C GLY A 51 -3.86 -21.74 11.17
N ASP A 52 -3.92 -21.33 12.43
CA ASP A 52 -4.95 -20.43 12.98
C ASP A 52 -4.62 -18.94 12.77
N THR A 53 -3.46 -18.64 12.20
CA THR A 53 -2.91 -17.28 12.15
C THR A 53 -3.17 -16.62 10.80
N SER A 54 -4.01 -15.59 10.79
CA SER A 54 -4.36 -14.79 9.62
C SER A 54 -3.75 -13.39 9.69
N SER A 55 -3.05 -13.00 8.62
CA SER A 55 -2.29 -11.76 8.53
C SER A 55 -2.70 -10.90 7.34
N LEU A 56 -2.99 -9.62 7.58
CA LEU A 56 -3.22 -8.56 6.60
C LEU A 56 -2.00 -7.63 6.55
N TYR A 57 -1.55 -7.24 5.35
CA TYR A 57 -0.31 -6.49 5.15
C TYR A 57 -0.49 -5.25 4.26
N TRP A 58 0.27 -4.20 4.58
CA TRP A 58 0.43 -2.98 3.78
C TRP A 58 1.90 -2.58 3.67
N MET A 59 2.32 -2.04 2.53
CA MET A 59 3.67 -1.53 2.29
C MET A 59 3.64 -0.24 1.46
N THR A 60 4.56 0.67 1.72
CA THR A 60 4.81 1.85 0.88
C THR A 60 6.29 1.89 0.50
N GLU A 61 6.54 1.94 -0.80
CA GLU A 61 7.85 2.28 -1.35
C GLU A 61 7.95 3.76 -1.66
N ARG A 62 9.16 4.31 -1.55
CA ARG A 62 9.58 5.63 -2.03
C ARG A 62 10.74 5.41 -2.98
N LEU A 63 10.60 5.81 -4.25
CA LEU A 63 11.64 5.63 -5.28
C LEU A 63 12.18 4.17 -5.32
N THR A 64 11.28 3.18 -5.41
CA THR A 64 11.51 1.72 -5.40
C THR A 64 12.21 1.11 -4.17
N ARG A 65 12.48 1.90 -3.13
CA ARG A 65 12.92 1.39 -1.81
C ARG A 65 11.74 1.31 -0.86
N VAL A 66 11.67 0.26 -0.05
CA VAL A 66 10.70 0.19 1.05
C VAL A 66 10.97 1.32 2.03
N SER A 67 9.92 2.06 2.39
CA SER A 67 9.99 3.16 3.36
C SER A 67 9.19 2.82 4.62
N THR A 68 7.96 2.32 4.45
CA THR A 68 7.14 1.82 5.57
C THR A 68 6.40 0.55 5.20
N ALA A 69 6.07 -0.25 6.21
CA ALA A 69 5.11 -1.35 6.10
C ALA A 69 4.31 -1.46 7.41
N ALA A 70 3.20 -2.18 7.38
CA ALA A 70 2.37 -2.42 8.55
C ALA A 70 1.65 -3.77 8.42
N ASP A 71 1.28 -4.36 9.55
CA ASP A 71 0.50 -5.61 9.59
C ASP A 71 -0.64 -5.57 10.62
N TYR A 72 -1.67 -6.37 10.37
CA TYR A 72 -2.63 -6.81 11.37
C TYR A 72 -2.64 -8.33 11.36
N VAL A 73 -2.49 -8.94 12.53
CA VAL A 73 -2.39 -10.39 12.69
C VAL A 73 -3.36 -10.84 13.77
N THR A 74 -4.08 -11.92 13.49
CA THR A 74 -4.95 -12.65 14.43
C THR A 74 -4.44 -14.09 14.53
N MET A 75 -4.54 -14.71 15.70
CA MET A 75 -3.89 -16.00 16.03
C MET A 75 -4.89 -16.92 16.74
N GLY A 76 -6.10 -17.05 16.20
CA GLY A 76 -7.24 -17.64 16.92
C GLY A 76 -7.42 -17.06 18.33
N ASP A 77 -7.63 -17.95 19.31
CA ASP A 77 -7.79 -17.59 20.73
C ASP A 77 -6.49 -17.08 21.38
N HIS A 78 -5.33 -17.20 20.74
CA HIS A 78 -4.03 -16.79 21.30
C HIS A 78 -3.83 -15.26 21.31
N GLY A 79 -4.65 -14.53 20.55
CA GLY A 79 -4.72 -13.07 20.54
C GLY A 79 -4.52 -12.44 19.16
N TRP A 80 -4.15 -11.17 19.15
CA TRP A 80 -4.05 -10.34 17.95
C TRP A 80 -3.00 -9.25 18.13
N TYR A 81 -2.45 -8.73 17.03
CA TYR A 81 -1.64 -7.51 17.06
C TYR A 81 -1.73 -6.68 15.80
N LYS A 82 -1.37 -5.41 15.93
CA LYS A 82 -1.08 -4.47 14.84
C LYS A 82 0.39 -4.07 14.94
N SER A 83 1.09 -4.01 13.81
CA SER A 83 2.47 -3.52 13.73
C SER A 83 2.60 -2.40 12.71
N ASP A 84 3.53 -1.48 12.96
CA ASP A 84 3.97 -0.44 12.04
C ASP A 84 5.50 -0.41 12.03
N TYR A 85 6.07 -0.32 10.83
CA TYR A 85 7.48 -0.56 10.53
C TYR A 85 8.03 0.53 9.62
N ARG A 86 9.25 1.03 9.91
CA ARG A 86 9.95 2.03 9.10
C ARG A 86 11.37 1.58 8.75
N TRP A 87 11.70 1.64 7.46
CA TRP A 87 13.04 1.44 6.92
C TRP A 87 13.68 2.77 6.55
N ASP A 88 15.01 2.82 6.61
CA ASP A 88 15.82 3.90 6.06
C ASP A 88 17.12 3.34 5.48
N GLU A 89 17.57 3.89 4.36
CA GLU A 89 18.67 3.43 3.49
C GLU A 89 18.55 1.97 2.98
N GLY A 90 17.59 1.18 3.47
CA GLY A 90 17.40 -0.25 3.21
C GLY A 90 17.25 -1.09 4.48
N GLU A 91 17.60 -0.54 5.65
CA GLU A 91 17.59 -1.22 6.95
C GLU A 91 16.37 -0.82 7.79
N LEU A 92 15.80 -1.78 8.52
CA LEU A 92 14.69 -1.54 9.45
C LEU A 92 15.18 -0.66 10.62
N ARG A 93 14.65 0.56 10.76
CA ARG A 93 15.06 1.51 11.81
C ARG A 93 14.10 1.57 12.98
N GLU A 94 12.82 1.27 12.78
CA GLU A 94 11.82 1.39 13.84
C GLU A 94 10.67 0.41 13.65
N LEU A 95 10.20 -0.13 14.77
CA LEU A 95 9.10 -1.08 14.88
C LEU A 95 8.26 -0.70 16.09
N ILE A 96 6.95 -0.54 15.90
CA ILE A 96 5.98 -0.46 16.99
C ILE A 96 4.91 -1.54 16.77
N ARG A 97 4.75 -2.44 17.73
CA ARG A 97 3.68 -3.46 17.74
C ARG A 97 2.82 -3.30 18.99
N LYS A 98 1.50 -3.40 18.84
CA LYS A 98 0.50 -3.28 19.93
C LYS A 98 -0.60 -4.32 19.72
N GLY A 99 -1.09 -4.92 20.78
CA GLY A 99 -2.15 -5.93 20.69
C GLY A 99 -2.38 -6.64 22.00
N GLU A 100 -2.95 -7.83 21.93
CA GLU A 100 -3.19 -8.72 23.05
C GLU A 100 -2.59 -10.10 22.79
N GLN A 101 -2.02 -10.68 23.83
CA GLN A 101 -1.41 -12.02 23.80
C GLN A 101 -1.76 -12.77 25.07
N ILE A 102 -1.74 -14.11 25.02
CA ILE A 102 -1.90 -14.94 26.21
C ILE A 102 -0.74 -14.73 27.22
N ASP A 103 -1.08 -14.52 28.49
CA ASP A 103 -0.14 -14.53 29.62
C ASP A 103 0.10 -15.94 30.18
N ALA A 104 1.08 -16.07 31.08
CA ALA A 104 1.41 -17.34 31.74
C ALA A 104 0.30 -17.91 32.65
N LYS A 105 -0.90 -17.30 32.68
CA LYS A 105 -2.12 -17.80 33.34
C LYS A 105 -3.25 -18.11 32.34
N GLN A 106 -2.94 -18.22 31.05
CA GLN A 106 -3.91 -18.51 29.98
C GLN A 106 -5.00 -17.44 29.83
N ARG A 107 -4.60 -16.15 29.88
CA ARG A 107 -5.50 -15.01 29.69
C ARG A 107 -4.93 -14.02 28.70
N LEU A 108 -5.75 -13.50 27.80
CA LEU A 108 -5.38 -12.36 26.97
C LEU A 108 -5.03 -11.15 27.85
N VAL A 109 -3.88 -10.52 27.57
CA VAL A 109 -3.44 -9.29 28.20
C VAL A 109 -2.84 -8.34 27.17
N PRO A 110 -3.02 -7.01 27.33
CA PRO A 110 -2.45 -6.04 26.41
C PRO A 110 -0.92 -6.01 26.49
N PHE A 111 -0.28 -5.95 25.33
CA PHE A 111 1.15 -5.79 25.17
C PHE A 111 1.51 -4.67 24.19
N GLN A 112 2.71 -4.11 24.36
CA GLN A 112 3.32 -3.17 23.44
C GLN A 112 4.81 -3.45 23.32
N ILE A 113 5.30 -3.41 22.08
CA ILE A 113 6.72 -3.41 21.73
C ILE A 113 7.02 -2.10 21.00
N HIS A 114 8.13 -1.46 21.34
CA HIS A 114 8.72 -0.38 20.56
C HIS A 114 10.23 -0.58 20.53
N ILE A 115 10.80 -0.73 19.32
CA ILE A 115 12.22 -0.94 19.09
C ILE A 115 12.70 0.09 18.07
N ARG A 116 13.90 0.65 18.28
CA ARG A 116 14.62 1.42 17.24
C ARG A 116 16.02 0.85 17.07
N PHE A 117 16.47 0.79 15.82
CA PHE A 117 17.76 0.23 15.43
C PHE A 117 18.70 1.31 14.86
N ASN A 118 20.02 1.12 14.99
CA ASN A 118 21.01 1.90 14.24
C ASN A 118 21.14 1.40 12.79
N LYS A 119 22.02 2.02 12.00
CA LYS A 119 22.33 1.63 10.61
C LYS A 119 22.98 0.24 10.49
N ASP A 120 23.49 -0.29 11.61
CA ASP A 120 24.20 -1.57 11.71
C ASP A 120 23.26 -2.69 12.26
N GLY A 121 21.95 -2.39 12.39
CA GLY A 121 20.91 -3.32 12.83
C GLY A 121 20.84 -3.57 14.33
N GLU A 122 21.59 -2.84 15.16
CA GLU A 122 21.61 -3.00 16.61
C GLU A 122 20.51 -2.16 17.30
N ALA A 123 19.85 -2.71 18.32
CA ALA A 123 18.77 -2.02 19.02
C ALA A 123 19.30 -0.90 19.94
N ILE A 124 19.16 0.35 19.51
CA ILE A 124 19.51 1.56 20.28
C ILE A 124 18.38 2.02 21.21
N TYR A 125 17.17 1.51 21.00
CA TYR A 125 16.03 1.68 21.91
C TYR A 125 15.22 0.39 21.94
N GLN A 126 14.82 -0.05 23.12
CA GLN A 126 13.90 -1.17 23.28
C GLN A 126 12.95 -0.96 24.46
N GLN A 127 11.67 -1.23 24.24
CA GLN A 127 10.63 -1.16 25.25
C GLN A 127 9.58 -2.23 24.97
N TYR A 128 9.58 -3.29 25.78
CA TYR A 128 8.54 -4.32 25.77
C TYR A 128 7.72 -4.21 27.06
N ARG A 129 6.41 -4.05 26.95
CA ARG A 129 5.46 -4.10 28.06
C ARG A 129 4.44 -5.20 27.84
N VAL A 130 4.12 -5.93 28.91
CA VAL A 130 3.03 -6.91 28.98
C VAL A 130 2.23 -6.65 30.24
N ASN A 131 0.92 -6.41 30.13
CA ASN A 131 0.06 -6.02 31.24
C ASN A 131 0.68 -4.89 32.11
N ARG A 132 1.13 -3.82 31.44
CA ARG A 132 1.88 -2.67 32.00
C ARG A 132 3.28 -2.96 32.60
N LYS A 133 3.64 -4.21 32.89
CA LYS A 133 4.99 -4.58 33.35
C LYS A 133 6.01 -4.46 32.21
N VAL A 134 7.11 -3.75 32.43
CA VAL A 134 8.25 -3.72 31.50
C VAL A 134 9.04 -5.04 31.60
N LEU A 135 9.41 -5.61 30.46
CA LEU A 135 10.22 -6.82 30.33
C LEU A 135 11.44 -6.54 29.43
N PRO A 136 12.57 -7.24 29.63
CA PRO A 136 13.68 -7.20 28.69
C PRO A 136 13.30 -7.91 27.38
N LEU A 137 13.89 -7.46 26.27
CA LEU A 137 13.95 -8.23 25.03
C LEU A 137 15.31 -8.93 24.93
N GLN A 138 15.28 -10.20 24.55
CA GLN A 138 16.46 -11.01 24.25
C GLN A 138 16.87 -10.82 22.78
N ARG A 139 18.13 -11.06 22.45
CA ARG A 139 18.67 -10.88 21.10
C ARG A 139 17.89 -11.67 20.03
N GLU A 140 17.55 -12.92 20.33
CA GLU A 140 16.74 -13.77 19.45
C GLU A 140 15.36 -13.16 19.14
N GLN A 141 14.73 -12.48 20.11
CA GLN A 141 13.46 -11.78 19.88
C GLN A 141 13.66 -10.58 18.96
N LEU A 142 14.72 -9.78 19.16
CA LEU A 142 15.05 -8.64 18.31
C LEU A 142 15.31 -9.08 16.86
N ASP A 143 16.09 -10.14 16.67
CA ASP A 143 16.44 -10.66 15.35
C ASP A 143 15.22 -11.33 14.67
N ARG A 144 14.34 -12.01 15.42
CA ARG A 144 13.06 -12.49 14.89
C ARG A 144 12.13 -11.35 14.48
N TYR A 145 12.02 -10.27 15.25
CA TYR A 145 11.18 -9.13 14.85
C TYR A 145 11.65 -8.44 13.55
N LYS A 146 12.96 -8.47 13.24
CA LYS A 146 13.48 -8.06 11.92
C LYS A 146 13.05 -9.03 10.82
N ALA A 147 13.14 -10.33 11.08
CA ALA A 147 12.73 -11.36 10.13
C ALA A 147 11.23 -11.23 9.81
N GLU A 148 10.37 -11.13 10.83
CA GLU A 148 8.93 -10.91 10.69
C GLU A 148 8.61 -9.65 9.85
N ALA A 149 9.30 -8.53 10.08
CA ALA A 149 9.12 -7.30 9.31
C ALA A 149 9.56 -7.44 7.84
N ASN A 150 10.65 -8.18 7.58
CA ASN A 150 11.14 -8.44 6.22
C ASN A 150 10.25 -9.47 5.48
N ASP A 151 9.67 -10.46 6.17
CA ASP A 151 8.71 -11.41 5.61
C ASP A 151 7.46 -10.71 5.06
N VAL A 152 6.98 -9.64 5.73
CA VAL A 152 5.88 -8.79 5.23
C VAL A 152 6.24 -8.17 3.87
N VAL A 153 7.47 -7.64 3.74
CA VAL A 153 7.99 -7.06 2.49
C VAL A 153 8.11 -8.13 1.40
N VAL A 154 8.63 -9.32 1.72
CA VAL A 154 8.78 -10.42 0.76
C VAL A 154 7.41 -10.88 0.25
N ALA A 155 6.46 -11.16 1.15
CA ALA A 155 5.13 -11.65 0.79
C ALA A 155 4.36 -10.64 -0.09
N ILE A 156 4.39 -9.35 0.25
CA ILE A 156 3.78 -8.30 -0.59
C ILE A 156 4.46 -8.23 -1.96
N LYS A 157 5.80 -8.30 -2.03
CA LYS A 157 6.51 -8.21 -3.31
C LYS A 157 6.30 -9.43 -4.20
N GLU A 158 6.06 -10.60 -3.63
CA GLU A 158 5.64 -11.79 -4.38
C GLU A 158 4.22 -11.64 -4.93
N GLN A 159 3.26 -11.29 -4.06
CA GLN A 159 1.84 -11.12 -4.44
C GLN A 159 1.66 -10.02 -5.49
N SER A 160 2.34 -8.88 -5.32
CA SER A 160 2.34 -7.78 -6.29
C SER A 160 2.85 -8.20 -7.68
N ARG A 161 3.90 -9.04 -7.78
CA ARG A 161 4.38 -9.59 -9.06
C ARG A 161 3.36 -10.52 -9.73
N ASN A 162 2.56 -11.23 -8.93
CA ASN A 162 1.48 -12.10 -9.40
C ASN A 162 0.21 -11.33 -9.80
N GLY A 163 0.20 -10.00 -9.67
CA GLY A 163 -0.98 -9.15 -9.88
C GLY A 163 -2.02 -9.27 -8.76
N GLN A 164 -1.59 -9.66 -7.56
CA GLN A 164 -2.46 -9.87 -6.40
C GLN A 164 -2.36 -8.71 -5.40
N ASN A 165 -3.47 -8.38 -4.74
CA ASN A 165 -3.52 -7.44 -3.64
C ASN A 165 -4.41 -7.95 -2.49
N LEU A 166 -4.29 -7.31 -1.33
CA LEU A 166 -5.29 -7.44 -0.27
C LEU A 166 -6.59 -6.78 -0.73
N VAL A 167 -7.69 -7.51 -0.59
CA VAL A 167 -9.06 -7.04 -0.74
C VAL A 167 -9.80 -7.29 0.58
N GLN A 168 -10.66 -6.34 0.97
CA GLN A 168 -11.49 -6.42 2.17
C GLN A 168 -12.87 -5.84 1.83
N GLY A 169 -13.93 -6.42 2.36
CA GLY A 169 -15.31 -5.97 2.10
C GLY A 169 -16.37 -6.87 2.72
N TYR A 170 -17.61 -6.65 2.33
CA TYR A 170 -18.77 -7.39 2.79
C TYR A 170 -19.44 -8.12 1.62
N TRP A 171 -19.92 -9.33 1.86
CA TRP A 171 -20.67 -10.15 0.92
C TRP A 171 -22.10 -10.34 1.43
N ASN A 172 -23.09 -10.05 0.58
CA ASN A 172 -24.52 -10.08 0.93
C ASN A 172 -25.31 -11.21 0.21
N GLY A 173 -24.62 -12.29 -0.16
CA GLY A 173 -25.20 -13.39 -0.94
C GLY A 173 -25.39 -13.11 -2.44
N GLN A 174 -25.25 -11.86 -2.90
CA GLN A 174 -25.44 -11.48 -4.31
C GLN A 174 -24.27 -10.69 -4.90
N ALA A 175 -23.71 -9.75 -4.13
CA ALA A 175 -22.62 -8.88 -4.53
C ALA A 175 -21.58 -8.75 -3.39
N PHE A 176 -20.36 -8.39 -3.78
CA PHE A 176 -19.28 -8.08 -2.86
C PHE A 176 -18.96 -6.58 -2.89
N GLU A 177 -19.23 -5.85 -1.80
CA GLU A 177 -18.84 -4.45 -1.66
C GLU A 177 -17.54 -4.34 -0.87
N THR A 178 -16.51 -3.78 -1.48
CA THR A 178 -15.23 -3.51 -0.79
C THR A 178 -15.37 -2.43 0.27
N CYS A 179 -14.48 -2.46 1.26
CA CYS A 179 -14.19 -1.40 2.24
C CYS A 179 -13.77 -0.02 1.64
N LYS A 180 -13.93 0.17 0.33
CA LYS A 180 -13.67 1.41 -0.43
C LYS A 180 -14.88 1.84 -1.29
N GLY A 181 -16.03 1.17 -1.19
CA GLY A 181 -17.23 1.48 -1.99
C GLY A 181 -17.16 1.04 -3.47
N LYS A 182 -16.29 0.09 -3.81
CA LYS A 182 -16.32 -0.61 -5.12
C LYS A 182 -17.06 -1.93 -4.96
N GLU A 183 -18.13 -2.09 -5.72
CA GLU A 183 -18.99 -3.28 -5.78
C GLU A 183 -18.54 -4.23 -6.91
N PHE A 184 -18.75 -5.53 -6.70
CA PHE A 184 -18.52 -6.61 -7.68
C PHE A 184 -19.73 -7.55 -7.72
N SER A 185 -20.18 -7.90 -8.93
CA SER A 185 -21.29 -8.84 -9.15
C SER A 185 -20.89 -10.31 -9.06
N THR A 186 -19.58 -10.58 -9.04
CA THR A 186 -19.04 -11.95 -9.10
C THR A 186 -17.85 -12.08 -8.15
N LEU A 187 -17.92 -13.05 -7.25
CA LEU A 187 -16.87 -13.42 -6.30
C LEU A 187 -16.45 -14.86 -6.60
N GLU A 188 -15.37 -15.05 -7.36
CA GLU A 188 -14.88 -16.38 -7.73
C GLU A 188 -13.79 -16.86 -6.76
N PHE A 189 -13.69 -18.17 -6.54
CA PHE A 189 -12.67 -18.77 -5.67
C PHE A 189 -11.77 -19.72 -6.47
N ASN A 190 -10.49 -19.40 -6.55
CA ASN A 190 -9.47 -20.17 -7.30
C ASN A 190 -9.05 -21.46 -6.57
N GLN A 191 -9.65 -21.74 -5.41
CA GLN A 191 -9.41 -22.92 -4.58
C GLN A 191 -10.74 -23.48 -4.05
N THR A 192 -10.81 -24.81 -3.85
CA THR A 192 -12.02 -25.46 -3.32
C THR A 192 -12.23 -25.05 -1.87
N LEU A 193 -13.35 -24.36 -1.58
CA LEU A 193 -13.67 -23.91 -0.23
C LEU A 193 -14.07 -25.08 0.68
N PRO A 194 -13.65 -25.08 1.97
CA PRO A 194 -14.22 -25.96 2.99
C PRO A 194 -15.72 -25.69 3.15
N LYS A 195 -16.52 -26.74 3.44
CA LYS A 195 -17.98 -26.63 3.51
C LYS A 195 -18.47 -25.52 4.46
N PHE A 196 -17.83 -25.31 5.61
CA PHE A 196 -18.23 -24.28 6.57
C PHE A 196 -18.15 -22.85 6.01
N VAL A 197 -17.22 -22.59 5.06
CA VAL A 197 -17.10 -21.30 4.38
C VAL A 197 -18.29 -21.10 3.43
N ILE A 198 -18.62 -22.14 2.65
CA ILE A 198 -19.77 -22.14 1.73
C ILE A 198 -21.09 -21.99 2.51
N ASP A 199 -21.25 -22.74 3.60
CA ASP A 199 -22.43 -22.69 4.47
C ASP A 199 -22.61 -21.28 5.08
N ARG A 200 -21.54 -20.58 5.47
CA ARG A 200 -21.62 -19.20 5.99
C ARG A 200 -21.93 -18.17 4.89
N LEU A 201 -21.18 -18.19 3.79
CA LEU A 201 -21.35 -17.28 2.63
C LEU A 201 -22.71 -17.42 1.91
N SER A 202 -23.48 -18.45 2.23
CA SER A 202 -24.83 -18.68 1.68
C SER A 202 -25.96 -18.53 2.71
N SER A 203 -25.65 -18.19 3.97
CA SER A 203 -26.66 -18.07 5.05
C SER A 203 -26.68 -16.72 5.77
N VAL A 204 -25.56 -15.97 5.78
CA VAL A 204 -25.47 -14.65 6.43
C VAL A 204 -24.60 -13.69 5.63
N ASP A 205 -24.96 -12.41 5.69
CA ASP A 205 -24.08 -11.33 5.26
C ASP A 205 -22.77 -11.40 6.07
N SER A 206 -21.62 -11.28 5.40
CA SER A 206 -20.31 -11.64 5.97
C SER A 206 -19.22 -10.65 5.58
N TYR A 207 -18.42 -10.21 6.54
CA TYR A 207 -17.13 -9.56 6.26
C TYR A 207 -16.12 -10.59 5.74
N ILE A 208 -15.41 -10.25 4.65
CA ILE A 208 -14.36 -11.07 4.04
C ILE A 208 -13.09 -10.24 3.85
N ALA A 209 -11.93 -10.81 4.22
CA ALA A 209 -10.62 -10.35 3.78
C ALA A 209 -9.89 -11.46 3.02
N PHE A 210 -9.25 -11.12 1.90
CA PHE A 210 -8.54 -12.09 1.06
C PHE A 210 -7.39 -11.48 0.25
N VAL A 211 -6.43 -12.33 -0.16
CA VAL A 211 -5.52 -12.02 -1.27
C VAL A 211 -6.20 -12.48 -2.56
N GLY A 212 -6.23 -11.60 -3.56
CA GLY A 212 -6.92 -11.88 -4.81
C GLY A 212 -6.62 -10.86 -5.90
N LYS A 213 -7.40 -10.92 -6.99
CA LYS A 213 -7.23 -10.07 -8.17
C LYS A 213 -8.55 -9.42 -8.54
N GLU A 214 -8.56 -8.10 -8.63
CA GLU A 214 -9.73 -7.33 -9.04
C GLU A 214 -9.79 -7.19 -10.56
N SER A 215 -10.93 -7.55 -11.16
CA SER A 215 -11.25 -7.17 -12.54
C SER A 215 -12.19 -5.95 -12.55
N ARG A 216 -12.97 -5.77 -13.63
CA ARG A 216 -13.94 -4.67 -13.77
C ARG A 216 -15.22 -4.91 -12.96
N ASN A 217 -15.76 -6.12 -12.99
CA ASN A 217 -17.05 -6.51 -12.39
C ASN A 217 -16.93 -7.74 -11.48
N GLU A 218 -15.80 -8.43 -11.53
CA GLU A 218 -15.52 -9.71 -10.87
C GLU A 218 -14.25 -9.57 -10.02
N VAL A 219 -14.17 -10.29 -8.91
CA VAL A 219 -12.97 -10.41 -8.10
C VAL A 219 -12.67 -11.88 -7.80
N VAL A 220 -11.43 -12.29 -8.06
CA VAL A 220 -10.96 -13.67 -7.88
C VAL A 220 -10.22 -13.78 -6.56
N VAL A 221 -10.69 -14.66 -5.68
CA VAL A 221 -10.08 -15.02 -4.39
C VAL A 221 -9.03 -16.10 -4.62
N ASP A 222 -7.76 -15.73 -4.50
CA ASP A 222 -6.63 -16.68 -4.52
C ASP A 222 -6.35 -17.27 -3.13
N SER A 223 -6.54 -16.50 -2.05
CA SER A 223 -6.34 -16.97 -0.67
C SER A 223 -7.23 -16.22 0.32
N LEU A 224 -8.14 -16.94 0.98
CA LEU A 224 -9.01 -16.40 2.03
C LEU A 224 -8.22 -16.17 3.32
N LEU A 225 -8.28 -14.95 3.86
CA LEU A 225 -7.57 -14.56 5.08
C LEU A 225 -8.50 -14.51 6.29
N MET A 226 -9.65 -13.85 6.19
CA MET A 226 -10.61 -13.71 7.28
C MET A 226 -12.05 -13.81 6.77
N LEU A 227 -12.94 -14.34 7.62
CA LEU A 227 -14.37 -14.44 7.39
C LEU A 227 -15.11 -14.24 8.72
N ASN A 228 -15.73 -13.07 8.89
CA ASN A 228 -16.46 -12.66 10.09
C ASN A 228 -17.91 -12.28 9.73
N ASP A 229 -18.69 -11.89 10.73
CA ASP A 229 -20.03 -11.33 10.57
C ASP A 229 -19.98 -9.92 9.94
N ASP A 230 -21.14 -9.37 9.58
CA ASP A 230 -21.30 -8.06 8.93
C ASP A 230 -20.99 -6.88 9.86
N ASP A 231 -21.01 -7.08 11.18
CA ASP A 231 -20.63 -6.07 12.19
C ASP A 231 -19.11 -5.84 12.32
N PHE A 232 -18.28 -6.62 11.62
CA PHE A 232 -16.83 -6.55 11.75
C PHE A 232 -16.20 -5.41 10.92
N ASP A 233 -15.72 -4.38 11.63
CA ASP A 233 -15.03 -3.22 11.06
C ASP A 233 -13.89 -3.57 10.08
N CYS A 234 -13.97 -2.99 8.88
CA CYS A 234 -12.90 -2.95 7.88
C CYS A 234 -11.53 -2.57 8.46
N VAL A 235 -10.55 -3.48 8.43
CA VAL A 235 -9.24 -3.25 9.05
C VAL A 235 -8.45 -2.18 8.32
N SER A 236 -8.22 -1.06 9.01
CA SER A 236 -7.37 0.04 8.59
C SER A 236 -5.88 -0.27 8.75
N ARG A 237 -5.05 0.22 7.80
CA ARG A 237 -3.58 0.17 7.91
C ARG A 237 -3.15 0.78 9.26
N PRO A 238 -2.40 0.07 10.11
CA PRO A 238 -1.82 0.64 11.33
C PRO A 238 -0.95 1.87 11.04
N LYS A 239 -1.05 2.87 11.93
CA LYS A 239 -0.16 4.02 12.01
C LYS A 239 0.19 4.27 13.47
N PHE A 240 1.43 3.98 13.85
CA PHE A 240 1.98 4.20 15.19
C PHE A 240 3.29 4.99 15.18
N ILE A 241 4.03 4.93 14.08
CA ILE A 241 5.19 5.76 13.80
C ILE A 241 4.69 7.02 13.08
N SER A 242 5.20 8.19 13.45
CA SER A 242 4.94 9.41 12.68
C SER A 242 5.75 9.38 11.38
N GLU A 243 5.04 9.53 10.26
CA GLU A 243 5.61 9.82 8.93
C GLU A 243 6.36 11.17 8.96
#